data_AF-A0A6U6G2G9-F1
#
_entry.id   AF-A0A6U6G2G9-F1
#
_cell.length_a   1.000
_cell.length_b   1.000
_cell.length_c   1.000
_cell.angle_alpha   90.00
_cell.angle_beta   90.00
_cell.angle_gamma   90.00
#
_symmetry.space_group_name_H-M   'P 1'
#
loop_
_entity.id
_entity.type
_entity.pdbx_description
1 polymer ?
#
loop_
_entity_poly.entity_id
_entity_poly.type
_entity_poly.pdbx_seq_one_letter_code
_entity_poly.pdbx_strand_id
1 'polypeptide(L)'
;MSRPELTGHASLFYNEKEARKYNSSSRMIGVQREITERAIELLRLPEDRPCFVLDVGCGSGLSGQVLEEKGHVWVGCDVSRDMIDVANERIERNREIAESRVAGKKDNGDQMEEDGDDDGSSSSQELASTGDLMHHVR
;
A
#
# COMPACT_ATOMS: atom_id res chain seq x y z
N MET A 1 1.76 -23.02 -10.34
CA MET A 1 2.72 -22.23 -11.12
C MET A 1 4.11 -22.74 -10.79
N SER A 2 4.97 -22.91 -11.79
CA SER A 2 6.39 -23.19 -11.58
C SER A 2 7.03 -22.03 -10.82
N ARG A 3 8.02 -22.34 -9.99
CA ARG A 3 8.83 -21.38 -9.21
C ARG A 3 9.41 -20.29 -10.13
N PRO A 4 9.11 -18.99 -9.95
CA PRO A 4 9.57 -17.89 -10.80
C PRO A 4 11.10 -17.86 -11.01
N GLU A 5 11.85 -18.33 -10.01
CA GLU A 5 13.31 -18.45 -10.06
C GLU A 5 13.81 -19.45 -11.13
N LEU A 6 12.94 -20.29 -11.70
CA LEU A 6 13.28 -21.26 -12.75
C LEU A 6 12.96 -20.76 -14.17
N THR A 7 12.37 -19.57 -14.31
CA THR A 7 11.81 -19.07 -15.59
C THR A 7 12.56 -17.89 -16.21
N GLY A 8 13.63 -17.40 -15.57
CA GLY A 8 14.48 -16.32 -16.08
C GLY A 8 14.63 -15.14 -15.11
N HIS A 9 15.23 -14.04 -15.55
CA HIS A 9 15.40 -12.84 -14.73
C HIS A 9 14.04 -12.24 -14.33
N ALA A 10 13.92 -11.72 -13.11
CA ALA A 10 12.65 -11.21 -12.57
C ALA A 10 11.98 -10.15 -13.46
N SER A 11 12.79 -9.30 -14.11
CA SER A 11 12.32 -8.29 -15.06
C SER A 11 11.71 -8.85 -16.35
N LEU A 12 11.95 -10.13 -16.67
CA LEU A 12 11.40 -10.81 -17.84
C LEU A 12 10.17 -11.66 -17.48
N PHE A 13 10.08 -12.10 -16.22
CA PHE A 13 8.98 -12.92 -15.73
C PHE A 13 7.73 -12.09 -15.44
N TYR A 14 7.90 -10.94 -14.78
CA TYR A 14 6.80 -10.01 -14.50
C TYR A 14 6.63 -9.02 -15.64
N ASN A 15 6.18 -9.52 -16.78
CA ASN A 15 5.58 -8.66 -17.79
C ASN A 15 4.23 -8.11 -17.30
N GLU A 16 3.70 -7.08 -17.99
CA GLU A 16 2.41 -6.45 -17.66
C GLU A 16 1.29 -7.45 -17.29
N LYS A 17 1.16 -8.54 -18.06
CA LYS A 17 0.10 -9.54 -17.85
C LYS A 17 0.30 -10.32 -16.55
N GLU A 18 1.51 -10.81 -16.30
CA GLU A 18 1.81 -11.58 -15.08
C GLU A 18 1.81 -10.68 -13.84
N ALA A 19 2.24 -9.41 -13.96
CA ALA A 19 2.15 -8.41 -12.89
C ALA A 19 0.69 -8.16 -12.48
N ARG A 20 -0.21 -7.94 -13.45
CA ARG A 20 -1.65 -7.75 -13.15
C ARG A 20 -2.27 -8.99 -12.51
N LYS A 21 -1.95 -10.18 -13.03
CA LYS A 21 -2.45 -11.46 -12.49
C LYS A 21 -1.95 -11.72 -11.06
N TYR A 22 -0.70 -11.36 -10.78
CA TYR A 22 -0.14 -11.43 -9.43
C TYR A 22 -0.91 -10.51 -8.48
N ASN A 23 -1.12 -9.27 -8.88
CA ASN A 23 -1.82 -8.26 -8.08
C ASN A 23 -3.31 -8.58 -7.88
N SER A 24 -3.96 -9.32 -8.79
CA SER A 24 -5.37 -9.72 -8.67
C SER A 24 -5.58 -11.07 -7.98
N SER A 25 -4.51 -11.80 -7.64
CA SER A 25 -4.63 -13.13 -7.04
C SER A 25 -4.87 -13.03 -5.54
N SER A 26 -6.09 -13.33 -5.09
CA SER A 26 -6.45 -13.32 -3.65
C SER A 26 -5.52 -14.17 -2.78
N ARG A 27 -5.07 -15.31 -3.30
CA ARG A 27 -4.06 -16.16 -2.64
C ARG A 27 -2.73 -15.42 -2.47
N MET A 28 -2.22 -14.77 -3.52
CA MET A 28 -0.96 -14.03 -3.43
C MET A 28 -1.08 -12.83 -2.51
N ILE A 29 -2.18 -12.08 -2.59
CA ILE A 29 -2.45 -10.94 -1.69
C ILE A 29 -2.42 -11.40 -0.23
N GLY A 30 -3.12 -12.49 0.10
CA GLY A 30 -3.15 -13.03 1.46
C GLY A 30 -1.77 -13.46 1.95
N VAL A 31 -1.01 -14.18 1.12
CA VAL A 31 0.35 -14.63 1.48
C VAL A 31 1.31 -13.44 1.68
N GLN A 32 1.31 -12.46 0.77
CA GLN A 32 2.18 -11.29 0.89
C GLN A 32 1.82 -10.44 2.10
N ARG A 33 0.53 -10.35 2.43
CA ARG A 33 0.07 -9.69 3.66
C ARG A 33 0.64 -10.37 4.90
N GLU A 34 0.45 -11.68 5.05
CA GLU A 34 0.93 -12.45 6.20
C GLU A 34 2.46 -12.33 6.38
N ILE A 35 3.21 -12.44 5.27
CA ILE A 35 4.67 -12.29 5.28
C ILE A 35 5.06 -10.88 5.72
N THR A 36 4.37 -9.85 5.24
CA THR A 36 4.67 -8.45 5.58
C THR A 36 4.34 -8.15 7.04
N GLU A 37 3.19 -8.63 7.55
CA GLU A 37 2.83 -8.49 8.96
C GLU A 37 3.88 -9.14 9.87
N ARG A 38 4.36 -10.34 9.51
CA ARG A 38 5.43 -11.02 10.24
C ARG A 38 6.76 -10.26 10.16
N ALA A 39 7.09 -9.68 9.00
CA ALA A 39 8.31 -8.89 8.84
C ALA A 39 8.28 -7.63 9.73
N ILE A 40 7.14 -6.93 9.80
CA ILE A 40 6.96 -5.76 10.67
C ILE A 40 7.14 -6.14 12.15
N GLU A 41 6.57 -7.27 12.58
CA GLU A 41 6.75 -7.78 13.95
C GLU A 41 8.24 -8.03 14.27
N LEU A 42 8.97 -8.63 13.32
CA LEU A 42 10.41 -8.93 13.47
C LEU A 42 11.28 -7.68 13.45
N LEU A 43 10.88 -6.64 12.73
CA LEU A 43 11.58 -5.35 12.69
C LEU A 43 11.52 -4.61 14.03
N ARG A 44 10.55 -4.94 14.90
CA ARG A 44 10.39 -4.33 16.24
C ARG A 44 10.33 -2.81 16.16
N LEU A 45 9.58 -2.30 15.18
CA LEU A 45 9.38 -0.86 15.00
C LEU A 45 8.68 -0.27 16.24
N PRO A 46 8.99 0.99 16.63
CA PRO A 46 8.28 1.68 17.70
C PRO A 46 6.77 1.77 17.42
N GLU A 47 5.95 1.40 18.41
CA GLU A 47 4.48 1.40 18.30
C GLU A 47 3.88 2.81 18.53
N ASP A 48 4.64 3.73 19.11
CA ASP A 48 4.21 5.07 19.51
C ASP A 48 4.42 6.14 18.42
N ARG A 49 5.02 5.77 17.28
CA ARG A 49 5.29 6.72 16.19
C ARG A 49 5.34 6.07 14.80
N PRO A 50 4.95 6.81 13.75
CA PRO A 50 5.23 6.43 12.37
C PRO A 50 6.74 6.27 12.12
N CYS A 51 7.11 5.25 11.35
CA CYS A 51 8.46 5.04 10.84
C CYS A 51 8.51 5.35 9.34
N PHE A 52 9.68 5.76 8.86
CA PHE A 52 9.94 5.91 7.44
C PHE A 52 10.70 4.68 6.92
N VAL A 53 10.07 3.91 6.04
CA VAL A 53 10.51 2.56 5.63
C VAL A 53 10.87 2.53 4.16
N LEU A 54 12.00 1.89 3.83
CA LEU A 54 12.36 1.55 2.44
C LEU A 54 11.91 0.12 2.15
N ASP A 55 10.98 -0.05 1.21
CA ASP A 55 10.50 -1.35 0.75
C ASP A 55 11.26 -1.80 -0.51
N VAL A 56 12.19 -2.75 -0.34
CA VAL A 56 13.08 -3.24 -1.41
C VAL A 56 12.46 -4.45 -2.07
N GLY A 57 12.24 -4.37 -3.38
CA GLY A 57 11.44 -5.35 -4.12
C GLY A 57 9.95 -5.16 -3.85
N CYS A 58 9.50 -3.90 -3.82
CA CYS A 58 8.13 -3.55 -3.44
C CYS A 58 7.07 -4.09 -4.41
N GLY A 59 7.47 -4.54 -5.61
CA GLY A 59 6.60 -5.11 -6.61
C GLY A 59 5.39 -4.20 -6.90
N SER A 60 4.19 -4.78 -6.83
CA SER A 60 2.92 -4.08 -7.05
C SER A 60 2.41 -3.30 -5.82
N GLY A 61 3.28 -3.08 -4.82
CA GLY A 61 2.96 -2.31 -3.61
C GLY A 61 2.06 -3.02 -2.61
N LEU A 62 2.03 -4.36 -2.59
CA LEU A 62 1.22 -5.14 -1.63
C LEU A 62 1.71 -4.99 -0.20
N SER A 63 3.03 -5.03 0.01
CA SER A 63 3.68 -4.80 1.31
C SER A 63 3.50 -3.36 1.80
N GLY A 64 3.62 -2.39 0.88
CA GLY A 64 3.36 -0.97 1.15
C GLY A 64 2.01 -0.69 1.82
N GLN A 65 0.94 -1.39 1.42
CA GLN A 65 -0.35 -1.25 2.08
C GLN A 65 -0.34 -1.68 3.54
N VAL A 66 0.35 -2.78 3.84
CA VAL A 66 0.42 -3.26 5.23
C VAL A 66 1.22 -2.25 6.06
N LEU A 67 2.25 -1.64 5.48
CA LEU A 67 2.99 -0.54 6.13
C LEU A 67 2.07 0.67 6.39
N GLU A 68 1.23 1.06 5.42
CA GLU A 68 0.24 2.13 5.56
C GLU A 68 -0.80 1.84 6.65
N GLU A 69 -1.37 0.63 6.64
CA GLU A 69 -2.34 0.18 7.65
C GLU A 69 -1.73 0.16 9.07
N LYS A 70 -0.42 -0.03 9.18
CA LYS A 70 0.34 0.05 10.44
C LYS A 70 0.80 1.48 10.77
N GLY A 71 0.40 2.47 9.99
CA GLY A 71 0.70 3.89 10.23
C GLY A 71 2.13 4.29 9.89
N HIS A 72 2.81 3.54 9.03
CA HIS A 72 4.15 3.88 8.55
C HIS A 72 4.10 4.64 7.23
N VAL A 73 5.17 5.40 6.98
CA VAL A 73 5.43 6.07 5.70
C VAL A 73 6.47 5.24 4.96
N TRP A 74 6.33 5.07 3.65
CA TRP A 74 7.23 4.19 2.92
C TRP A 74 7.60 4.72 1.55
N VAL A 75 8.79 4.33 1.10
CA VAL A 75 9.22 4.49 -0.30
C VAL A 75 9.57 3.11 -0.84
N GLY A 76 9.04 2.76 -2.00
CA GLY A 76 9.31 1.48 -2.66
C GLY A 76 10.32 1.57 -3.79
N CYS A 77 11.09 0.50 -3.99
CA CYS A 77 11.85 0.30 -5.22
C CYS A 77 11.74 -1.16 -5.70
N ASP A 78 11.72 -1.36 -7.02
CA ASP A 78 11.71 -2.67 -7.67
C ASP A 78 12.47 -2.58 -9.00
N VAL A 79 12.98 -3.72 -9.48
CA VAL A 79 13.68 -3.84 -10.78
C VAL A 79 12.69 -3.96 -11.95
N SER A 80 11.47 -4.40 -11.70
CA SER A 80 10.43 -4.56 -12.72
C SER A 80 9.62 -3.28 -12.87
N ARG A 81 9.73 -2.65 -14.05
CA ARG A 81 8.93 -1.47 -14.41
C ARG A 81 7.44 -1.79 -14.42
N ASP A 82 7.04 -2.93 -14.96
CA ASP A 82 5.64 -3.33 -15.04
C ASP A 82 5.03 -3.52 -13.64
N MET A 83 5.81 -3.98 -12.66
CA MET A 83 5.36 -4.08 -11.26
C MET A 83 5.19 -2.68 -10.63
N ILE A 84 6.13 -1.77 -10.89
CA ILE A 84 6.06 -0.37 -10.44
C ILE A 84 4.87 0.35 -11.07
N ASP A 85 4.56 0.12 -12.33
CA ASP A 85 3.40 0.72 -13.00
C ASP A 85 2.08 0.27 -12.36
N VAL A 86 1.96 -1.03 -12.04
CA VAL A 86 0.80 -1.54 -11.29
C VAL A 86 0.71 -0.93 -9.88
N ALA A 87 1.85 -0.73 -9.21
CA ALA A 87 1.89 -0.07 -7.92
C ALA A 87 1.46 1.41 -8.01
N ASN A 88 1.93 2.15 -9.02
CA ASN A 88 1.55 3.53 -9.29
C ASN A 88 0.05 3.68 -9.56
N GLU A 89 -0.51 2.86 -10.46
CA GLU A 89 -1.96 2.85 -10.77
C GLU A 89 -2.81 2.67 -9.50
N ARG A 90 -2.31 1.90 -8.54
CA ARG A 90 -2.98 1.65 -7.28
C ARG A 90 -2.87 2.82 -6.31
N ILE A 91 -1.67 3.37 -6.11
CA ILE A 91 -1.44 4.51 -5.23
C ILE A 91 -2.30 5.69 -5.69
N GLU A 92 -2.30 5.97 -7.00
CA GLU A 92 -3.09 7.06 -7.57
C GLU A 92 -4.59 6.86 -7.36
N ARG A 93 -5.10 5.65 -7.64
CA ARG A 93 -6.52 5.32 -7.37
C ARG A 93 -6.89 5.54 -5.90
N ASN A 94 -6.02 5.17 -4.97
CA ASN A 94 -6.28 5.36 -3.54
C ASN A 94 -6.30 6.85 -3.17
N ARG A 95 -5.43 7.67 -3.79
CA ARG A 95 -5.43 9.13 -3.61
C ARG A 95 -6.71 9.76 -4.15
N GLU A 96 -7.14 9.41 -5.36
CA GLU A 96 -8.40 9.89 -5.96
C GLU A 96 -9.63 9.54 -5.08
N ILE A 97 -9.67 8.32 -4.53
CA ILE A 97 -10.74 7.90 -3.60
C ILE A 97 -10.71 8.74 -2.32
N ALA A 98 -9.53 8.99 -1.75
CA ALA A 98 -9.41 9.82 -0.55
C ALA A 98 -9.88 11.26 -0.82
N GLU A 99 -9.49 11.86 -1.96
CA GLU A 99 -9.86 13.21 -2.36
C GLU A 99 -11.37 13.37 -2.59
N SER A 100 -11.99 12.43 -3.31
CA SER A 100 -13.43 12.46 -3.59
C SER A 100 -14.28 12.35 -2.32
N ARG A 101 -13.83 11.60 -1.30
CA ARG A 101 -14.50 11.52 0.01
C ARG A 101 -14.37 12.80 0.82
N VAL A 102 -13.22 13.47 0.75
CA VAL A 102 -13.02 14.78 1.39
C VAL A 102 -13.91 15.84 0.73
N ALA A 103 -14.06 15.81 -0.60
CA ALA A 103 -14.97 16.69 -1.32
C ALA A 103 -16.43 16.47 -0.91
N GLY A 104 -16.90 15.21 -0.84
CA GLY A 104 -18.27 14.89 -0.44
C GLY A 104 -18.62 15.26 1.02
N LYS A 105 -17.63 15.32 1.91
CA LYS A 105 -17.84 15.71 3.32
C LYS A 105 -18.01 17.22 3.50
N LYS A 106 -17.54 18.04 2.55
CA LYS A 106 -17.72 19.51 2.56
C LYS A 106 -19.13 19.95 2.20
N ASP A 107 -19.88 19.14 1.45
CA ASP A 107 -21.26 19.47 1.04
C ASP A 107 -22.31 19.18 2.12
N ASN A 108 -22.00 18.39 3.16
CA ASN A 108 -22.93 18.01 4.24
C ASN A 108 -22.68 18.74 5.57
N GLY A 109 -21.90 19.83 5.57
CA GLY A 109 -21.26 20.41 6.77
C GLY A 109 -21.88 21.67 7.37
N ASP A 110 -23.20 21.88 7.30
CA ASP A 110 -23.90 22.94 8.05
C ASP A 110 -25.02 22.33 8.92
N GLN A 111 -24.63 21.72 10.05
CA GLN A 111 -25.43 21.59 11.27
C GLN A 111 -24.54 21.08 12.40
N MET A 112 -24.05 22.02 13.21
CA MET A 112 -23.45 21.76 14.51
C MET A 112 -24.57 21.64 15.53
N GLU A 113 -24.65 20.51 16.23
CA GLU A 113 -25.25 20.42 17.56
C GLU A 113 -24.21 19.72 18.45
N GLU A 114 -23.75 20.44 19.47
CA GLU A 114 -22.96 19.92 20.58
C GLU A 114 -23.87 19.07 21.47
N ASP A 115 -23.45 17.85 21.81
CA ASP A 115 -23.57 17.26 23.16
C ASP A 115 -23.27 15.75 23.12
N GLY A 116 -22.41 15.30 24.05
CA GLY A 116 -22.41 13.92 24.53
C GLY A 116 -21.14 13.11 24.29
N ASP A 117 -20.47 12.77 25.40
CA ASP A 117 -19.41 11.79 25.60
C ASP A 117 -19.25 10.71 24.51
N ASP A 118 -18.23 10.85 23.66
CA ASP A 118 -17.88 9.87 22.62
C ASP A 118 -16.89 8.83 23.19
N ASP A 119 -17.36 7.58 23.25
CA ASP A 119 -16.49 6.45 23.54
C ASP A 119 -15.51 6.26 22.38
N GLY A 120 -14.25 5.98 22.72
CA GLY A 120 -13.16 5.89 21.77
C GLY A 120 -13.25 4.65 20.88
N SER A 121 -14.18 4.63 19.92
CA SER A 121 -14.06 3.80 18.74
C SER A 121 -13.14 4.55 17.76
N SER A 122 -11.89 4.10 17.67
CA SER A 122 -10.91 4.62 16.72
C SER A 122 -11.45 4.45 15.30
N SER A 123 -12.16 5.45 14.81
CA SER A 123 -12.46 5.64 13.40
C SER A 123 -11.12 5.62 12.68
N SER A 124 -10.80 4.50 12.02
CA SER A 124 -9.69 4.41 11.09
C SER A 124 -9.96 5.44 10.00
N GLN A 125 -9.46 6.65 10.20
CA GLN A 125 -9.40 7.66 9.15
C GLN A 125 -8.54 7.03 8.06
N GLU A 126 -9.17 6.56 6.97
CA GLU A 126 -8.45 6.16 5.76
C GLU A 126 -7.80 7.44 5.20
N LEU A 127 -6.58 7.69 5.67
CA LEU A 127 -5.70 8.75 5.23
C LEU A 127 -5.25 8.45 3.79
N ALA A 128 -4.95 9.50 3.03
CA ALA A 128 -4.34 9.35 1.72
C ALA A 128 -3.09 8.45 1.81
N SER A 129 -2.84 7.62 0.79
CA SER A 129 -1.68 6.72 0.73
C SER A 129 -0.40 7.49 1.09
N THR A 130 0.31 7.00 2.11
CA THR A 130 1.60 7.58 2.57
C THR A 130 2.79 7.05 1.78
N GLY A 131 2.54 6.17 0.81
CA GLY A 131 3.53 5.58 -0.07
C GLY A 131 3.98 6.47 -1.23
N ASP A 132 5.24 6.31 -1.59
CA ASP A 132 5.81 6.81 -2.83
C ASP A 132 6.72 5.74 -3.48
N LEU A 133 7.01 5.88 -4.77
CA LEU A 133 7.82 4.93 -5.53
C LEU A 133 9.04 5.62 -6.13
N MET A 134 10.22 5.02 -5.98
CA MET A 134 11.42 5.55 -6.62
C MET A 134 11.28 5.45 -8.14
N HIS A 135 11.26 6.59 -8.81
CA HIS A 135 11.33 6.63 -10.26
C HIS A 135 12.69 6.12 -10.73
N HIS A 136 12.70 5.22 -11.72
CA HIS A 136 13.92 4.88 -12.44
C HIS A 136 14.47 6.13 -13.14
N VAL A 137 15.58 6.64 -12.62
CA VAL A 137 16.41 7.63 -13.32
C VAL A 137 16.94 6.91 -14.57
N ARG A 138 16.52 7.38 -15.75
CA ARG A 138 16.99 6.85 -17.04
C ARG A 138 18.46 7.17 -17.27
#